data_AF-A0A1X9YF56-F1
#
_entry.id   AF-A0A1X9YF56-F1
#
_cell.length_a   1.000
_cell.length_b   1.000
_cell.length_c   1.000
_cell.angle_alpha   90.00
_cell.angle_beta   90.00
_cell.angle_gamma   90.00
#
_symmetry.space_group_name_H-M   'P 1'
#
loop_
_entity.id
_entity.type
_entity.pdbx_description
1 polymer ?
#
loop_
_entity_poly.entity_id
_entity_poly.type
_entity_poly.pdbx_seq_one_letter_code
_entity_poly.pdbx_strand_id
1 'polypeptide(L)'
;MGGLSIWHWLVVGVIVLLLFGKGRFSDMMGDVAKGIKSFKKGMAEDDEAAKPAAPAPRLQAQQPIEPNPDRNLQPMQDDRPAQ
;
A
#
# COMPACT_ATOMS: atom_id res chain seq x y z
N MET A 1 -5.47 -11.47 -43.79
CA MET A 1 -4.68 -12.19 -42.78
C MET A 1 -5.05 -11.64 -41.41
N GLY A 2 -6.27 -11.99 -40.95
CA GLY A 2 -6.93 -11.38 -39.79
C GLY A 2 -6.22 -11.77 -38.51
N GLY A 3 -5.67 -10.77 -37.83
CA GLY A 3 -4.92 -10.93 -36.60
C GLY A 3 -5.70 -11.73 -35.56
N LEU A 4 -4.96 -12.58 -34.86
CA LEU A 4 -5.31 -13.36 -33.69
C LEU A 4 -6.61 -12.89 -33.03
N SER A 5 -7.71 -13.57 -33.41
CA SER A 5 -9.05 -13.31 -32.90
C SER A 5 -9.02 -13.26 -31.37
N ILE A 6 -9.81 -12.38 -30.76
CA ILE A 6 -9.92 -12.23 -29.29
C ILE A 6 -10.14 -13.60 -28.61
N TRP A 7 -10.80 -14.53 -29.31
CA TRP A 7 -10.98 -15.91 -28.89
C TRP A 7 -9.67 -16.68 -28.66
N HIS A 8 -8.65 -16.45 -29.49
CA HIS A 8 -7.33 -17.08 -29.34
C HIS A 8 -6.64 -16.64 -28.04
N TRP A 9 -6.67 -15.33 -27.75
CA TRP A 9 -6.07 -14.80 -26.52
C TRP A 9 -6.75 -15.31 -25.25
N LEU A 10 -8.07 -15.53 -25.29
CA LEU A 10 -8.81 -16.13 -24.17
C LEU A 10 -8.36 -17.58 -23.92
N VAL A 11 -8.25 -18.40 -24.97
CA VAL A 11 -7.76 -19.79 -24.88
C VAL A 11 -6.32 -19.84 -24.38
N VAL A 12 -5.45 -18.98 -24.90
CA VAL A 12 -4.05 -18.90 -24.45
C VAL A 12 -3.97 -18.50 -22.98
N GLY A 13 -4.75 -17.51 -22.54
CA GLY A 13 -4.82 -17.11 -21.13
C GLY A 13 -5.24 -18.26 -20.20
N VAL A 14 -6.21 -19.07 -20.62
CA VAL A 14 -6.65 -20.26 -19.87
C VAL A 14 -5.52 -21.30 -19.78
N ILE A 15 -4.85 -21.62 -20.90
CA ILE A 15 -3.74 -22.60 -20.92
C ILE A 15 -2.58 -22.14 -20.01
N VAL A 16 -2.23 -20.85 -20.07
CA VAL A 16 -1.19 -20.27 -19.20
C VAL A 16 -1.60 -20.36 -17.73
N LEU A 17 -2.85 -20.05 -17.40
CA LEU A 17 -3.34 -20.17 -16.02
C LEU A 17 -3.34 -21.62 -15.52
N LEU A 18 -3.63 -22.61 -16.37
CA LEU A 18 -3.55 -24.03 -16.01
C LEU A 18 -2.10 -24.50 -15.84
N LEU A 19 -1.17 -24.07 -16.70
CA LEU A 19 0.25 -24.46 -16.62
C LEU A 19 0.93 -23.87 -15.38
N PHE A 20 0.67 -22.60 -15.09
CA PHE A 20 1.29 -21.91 -13.96
C PHE A 20 0.49 -22.10 -12.66
N GLY A 21 -0.79 -22.46 -12.75
CA GLY A 21 -1.70 -22.59 -11.62
C GLY A 21 -2.04 -21.25 -10.95
N LYS A 22 -3.16 -21.18 -10.23
CA LYS A 22 -3.61 -19.94 -9.57
C LYS A 22 -2.65 -19.42 -8.49
N GLY A 23 -1.87 -20.30 -7.86
CA GLY A 23 -1.00 -19.95 -6.75
C GLY A 23 0.24 -19.15 -7.16
N ARG A 24 0.88 -19.52 -8.27
CA ARG A 24 2.12 -18.85 -8.75
C ARG A 24 1.82 -17.64 -9.60
N PHE A 25 0.77 -17.70 -10.43
CA PHE A 25 0.36 -16.57 -11.26
C PHE A 25 -0.07 -15.36 -10.42
N SER A 26 -0.82 -15.56 -9.33
CA SER A 26 -1.32 -14.45 -8.51
C SER A 26 -0.21 -13.73 -7.72
N ASP A 27 0.80 -14.48 -7.25
CA ASP A 27 1.94 -13.93 -6.51
C ASP A 27 2.84 -13.09 -7.44
N MET A 28 3.20 -13.66 -8.60
CA MET A 28 4.00 -12.96 -9.62
C MET A 28 3.25 -11.76 -10.23
N MET A 29 1.94 -11.88 -10.48
CA MET A 29 1.15 -10.77 -11.00
C MET A 29 0.98 -9.64 -9.97
N GLY A 30 0.98 -9.97 -8.67
CA GLY A 30 1.00 -8.98 -7.58
C GLY A 30 2.27 -8.15 -7.58
N ASP A 31 3.45 -8.78 -7.69
CA ASP A 31 4.73 -8.09 -7.76
C ASP A 31 4.88 -7.26 -9.04
N VAL A 32 4.46 -7.80 -10.18
CA VAL A 32 4.45 -7.06 -11.46
C VAL A 32 3.49 -5.87 -11.39
N ALA A 33 2.29 -6.03 -10.85
CA ALA A 33 1.34 -4.94 -10.67
C ALA A 33 1.88 -3.84 -9.76
N LYS A 34 2.60 -4.21 -8.69
CA LYS A 34 3.26 -3.26 -7.78
C LYS A 34 4.38 -2.49 -8.48
N GLY A 35 5.21 -3.17 -9.28
CA GLY A 35 6.26 -2.54 -10.09
C GLY A 35 5.70 -1.55 -11.10
N ILE A 36 4.68 -1.95 -11.87
CA ILE A 36 4.01 -1.08 -12.86
C ILE A 36 3.30 0.10 -12.18
N LYS A 37 2.67 -0.11 -11.02
CA LYS A 37 2.02 0.98 -10.27
C LYS A 37 3.01 2.01 -9.76
N SER A 38 4.17 1.57 -9.23
CA SER A 38 5.25 2.48 -8.82
C SER A 38 5.86 3.21 -10.00
N PHE A 39 6.05 2.54 -11.14
CA PHE A 39 6.54 3.15 -12.37
C PHE A 39 5.57 4.21 -12.91
N LYS A 40 4.27 3.89 -12.98
CA LYS A 40 3.23 4.83 -13.41
C LYS A 40 3.10 6.00 -12.44
N LYS A 41 3.19 5.76 -11.13
CA LYS A 41 3.18 6.84 -10.13
C LYS A 41 4.40 7.73 -10.27
N GLY A 42 5.61 7.16 -10.41
CA GLY A 42 6.83 7.93 -10.63
C GLY A 42 6.79 8.78 -11.90
N MET A 43 6.29 8.25 -13.01
CA MET A 43 6.05 9.04 -14.24
C MET A 43 4.97 10.10 -14.06
N ALA A 44 3.88 9.79 -13.35
CA ALA A 44 2.81 10.75 -13.10
C ALA A 44 3.23 11.86 -12.14
N GLU A 45 4.15 11.62 -11.19
CA GLU A 45 4.68 12.69 -10.33
C GLU A 45 5.63 13.63 -11.08
N ASP A 46 6.33 13.14 -12.12
CA ASP A 46 7.13 13.97 -13.04
C ASP A 46 6.23 14.89 -13.89
N ASP A 47 5.06 14.38 -14.31
CA ASP A 47 4.03 15.14 -15.06
C ASP A 47 3.19 16.07 -14.15
N GLU A 48 2.93 15.68 -12.90
CA GLU A 48 2.07 16.38 -11.94
C GLU A 48 2.84 17.34 -11.00
N ALA A 49 4.17 17.41 -11.09
CA ALA A 49 4.97 18.48 -10.48
C ALA A 49 4.60 19.89 -11.00
N ALA A 50 3.82 19.97 -12.09
CA ALA A 50 3.25 21.20 -12.63
C ALA A 50 1.87 21.57 -12.07
N LYS A 51 1.26 20.78 -11.16
CA LYS A 51 -0.08 21.07 -10.60
C LYS A 51 -0.07 20.99 -9.06
N PRO A 52 -0.68 21.95 -8.34
CA PRO A 52 -0.72 21.90 -6.89
C PRO A 52 -1.46 20.63 -6.44
N ALA A 53 -0.74 19.70 -5.82
CA ALA A 53 -1.28 18.44 -5.35
C ALA A 53 -2.46 18.68 -4.40
N ALA A 54 -3.66 18.22 -4.78
CA ALA A 54 -4.75 18.07 -3.85
C ALA A 54 -4.30 17.14 -2.72
N PRO A 55 -4.57 17.46 -1.44
CA PRO A 55 -4.08 16.68 -0.32
C PRO A 55 -4.56 15.24 -0.44
N ALA A 56 -3.63 14.30 -0.62
CA ALA A 56 -3.90 12.88 -0.61
C ALA A 56 -4.69 12.52 0.66
N PRO A 57 -5.70 11.63 0.60
CA PRO A 57 -6.42 11.17 1.79
C PRO A 57 -5.41 10.61 2.78
N ARG A 58 -5.09 11.41 3.80
CA ARG A 58 -4.26 10.96 4.92
C ARG A 58 -5.00 9.81 5.55
N LEU A 59 -4.30 8.69 5.64
CA LEU A 59 -4.73 7.46 6.28
C LEU A 59 -5.52 7.80 7.56
N GLN A 60 -6.83 7.63 7.49
CA GLN A 60 -7.78 7.70 8.61
C GLN A 60 -7.56 6.54 9.62
N ALA A 61 -6.36 5.97 9.68
CA ALA A 61 -6.00 4.80 10.47
C ALA A 61 -4.79 5.04 11.40
N GLN A 62 -4.45 6.30 11.67
CA GLN A 62 -3.77 6.63 12.93
C GLN A 62 -4.78 7.40 13.75
N GLN A 63 -5.50 6.68 14.61
CA GLN A 63 -6.30 7.29 15.67
C GLN A 63 -5.39 8.31 16.40
N PRO A 64 -5.83 9.56 16.60
CA PRO A 64 -5.09 10.51 17.39
C PRO A 64 -4.70 9.84 18.71
N ILE A 65 -3.42 9.91 19.07
CA ILE A 65 -2.98 9.44 20.38
C ILE A 65 -3.74 10.28 21.40
N GLU A 66 -4.76 9.69 22.03
CA GLU A 66 -5.53 10.34 23.07
C GLU A 66 -4.54 10.74 24.19
N PRO A 67 -4.52 12.01 24.61
CA PRO A 67 -3.69 12.42 25.73
C PRO A 67 -4.19 11.66 26.95
N ASN A 68 -3.39 10.71 27.42
CA ASN A 68 -3.68 9.89 28.60
C ASN A 68 -3.90 10.81 29.83
N PRO A 69 -5.13 10.96 30.34
CA PRO A 69 -5.41 11.80 31.51
C PRO A 69 -4.87 11.18 32.80
N ASP A 70 -4.52 9.88 32.78
CA ASP A 70 -3.99 9.12 33.91
C ASP A 70 -2.46 9.21 34.02
N ARG A 71 -1.86 10.36 33.72
CA ARG A 71 -0.55 10.69 34.30
C ARG A 71 -0.79 10.99 35.77
N ASN A 72 -1.00 9.91 36.53
CA ASN A 72 -1.05 9.84 37.97
C ASN A 72 -0.03 10.85 38.50
N LEU A 73 -0.54 11.94 39.08
CA LEU A 73 0.23 12.89 39.85
C LEU A 73 0.71 12.13 41.08
N GLN A 74 1.68 11.23 40.91
CA GLN A 74 2.35 10.58 42.02
C GLN A 74 2.97 11.72 42.81
N PRO A 75 2.46 12.04 44.02
CA PRO A 75 3.12 13.01 44.85
C PRO A 75 4.51 12.44 45.07
N MET A 76 5.51 13.24 44.69
CA MET A 76 6.92 12.89 44.85
C MET A 76 7.10 12.35 46.26
N GLN A 77 7.35 11.05 46.39
CA GLN A 77 7.56 10.41 47.69
C GLN A 77 8.81 11.08 48.26
N ASP A 78 8.60 11.92 49.28
CA ASP A 78 9.64 12.69 49.96
C ASP A 78 10.47 11.69 50.78
N ASP A 79 11.42 11.03 50.11
CA ASP A 79 12.40 10.10 50.68
C ASP A 79 13.48 10.91 51.41
N ARG A 80 13.08 11.73 52.39
CA ARG A 80 13.99 12.40 53.31
C ARG A 80 14.15 11.53 54.56
N PRO A 81 15.29 10.84 54.73
CA PRO A 81 15.54 10.09 55.96
C PRO A 81 15.59 11.09 57.12
N ALA A 82 14.82 10.79 58.17
CA ALA A 82 14.82 11.56 59.40
C ALA A 82 16.24 11.63 59.98
N GLN A 83 16.81 12.83 59.98
CA GLN A 83 18.02 13.21 60.71
C GLN A 83 17.84 14.64 61.20
#